data_AF-A0A6I3EIS2-F1
#
_entry.id   AF-A0A6I3EIS2-F1
#
_cell.length_a   1.000
_cell.length_b   1.000
_cell.length_c   1.000
_cell.angle_alpha   90.00
_cell.angle_beta   90.00
_cell.angle_gamma   90.00
#
_symmetry.space_group_name_H-M   'P 1'
#
loop_
_entity.id
_entity.type
_entity.pdbx_description
1 polymer ?
#
loop_
_entity_poly.entity_id
_entity_poly.type
_entity_poly.pdbx_seq_one_letter_code
_entity_poly.pdbx_strand_id
1 'polypeptide(L)'
;TMGNAEARVWVSAVKAMVPERVCKIIDEAMQVFGATGISQWTPLARMYAGQRTLRLADGPDEVHWQVVGRAEISRYEPDSLGKNINSARTTGEK
;
A
#
# COMPACT_ATOMS: atom_id res chain seq x y z
N THR A 1 7.86 2.69 -21.29
CA THR A 1 7.03 1.93 -20.33
C THR A 1 7.72 1.99 -18.99
N MET A 2 7.02 2.38 -17.91
CA MET A 2 7.61 2.39 -16.57
C MET A 2 8.08 0.98 -16.20
N GLY A 3 9.26 0.84 -15.61
CA GLY A 3 9.85 -0.46 -15.30
C GLY A 3 8.99 -1.21 -14.27
N ASN A 4 8.96 -2.56 -14.36
CA ASN A 4 8.23 -3.42 -13.40
C ASN A 4 8.50 -3.08 -11.92
N ALA A 5 9.66 -2.52 -11.60
CA ALA A 5 10.02 -2.08 -10.25
C ALA A 5 9.18 -0.89 -9.75
N GLU A 6 8.94 0.12 -10.59
CA GLU A 6 8.12 1.28 -10.22
C GLU A 6 6.64 0.91 -10.11
N ALA A 7 6.15 0.04 -11.00
CA ALA A 7 4.76 -0.40 -11.00
C ALA A 7 4.37 -1.13 -9.70
N ARG A 8 5.30 -1.88 -9.08
CA ARG A 8 5.05 -2.60 -7.81
C ARG A 8 4.68 -1.67 -6.66
N VAL A 9 5.27 -0.48 -6.60
CA VAL A 9 4.98 0.51 -5.54
C VAL A 9 3.54 0.98 -5.64
N TRP A 10 3.08 1.30 -6.86
CA TRP A 10 1.70 1.72 -7.11
C TRP A 10 0.68 0.62 -6.79
N VAL A 11 0.97 -0.62 -7.17
CA VAL A 11 0.08 -1.75 -6.86
C VAL A 11 -0.04 -1.98 -5.36
N SER A 12 1.09 -1.95 -4.61
CA SER A 12 1.07 -2.07 -3.15
C SER A 12 0.32 -0.90 -2.50
N ALA A 13 0.49 0.34 -2.98
CA ALA A 13 -0.23 1.50 -2.45
C ALA A 13 -1.76 1.37 -2.62
N VAL A 14 -2.21 0.98 -3.82
CA VAL A 14 -3.65 0.79 -4.09
C VAL A 14 -4.20 -0.36 -3.23
N LYS A 15 -3.45 -1.47 -3.11
CA LYS A 15 -3.90 -2.65 -2.37
C LYS A 15 -4.06 -2.38 -0.87
N ALA A 16 -3.27 -1.46 -0.29
CA ALA A 16 -3.42 -1.02 1.09
C ALA A 16 -4.61 -0.06 1.29
N MET A 17 -4.76 0.92 0.40
CA MET A 17 -5.75 2.00 0.57
C MET A 17 -7.19 1.57 0.27
N VAL A 18 -7.39 0.77 -0.78
CA VAL A 18 -8.74 0.44 -1.27
C VAL A 18 -9.58 -0.33 -0.23
N PRO A 19 -9.10 -1.44 0.38
CA PRO A 19 -9.91 -2.20 1.33
C PRO A 19 -10.28 -1.39 2.58
N GLU A 20 -9.37 -0.52 3.07
CA GLU A 20 -9.65 0.38 4.18
C GLU A 20 -10.80 1.34 3.84
N ARG A 21 -10.75 1.96 2.66
CA ARG A 21 -11.77 2.91 2.24
C ARG A 21 -13.12 2.24 1.99
N VAL A 22 -13.11 1.06 1.40
CA VAL A 22 -14.35 0.30 1.14
C VAL A 22 -15.00 -0.15 2.43
N CYS A 23 -14.22 -0.64 3.42
CA CYS A 23 -14.76 -0.95 4.75
C CYS A 23 -15.47 0.25 5.39
N LYS A 24 -14.90 1.45 5.30
CA LYS A 24 -15.50 2.68 5.83
C LYS A 24 -16.82 3.03 5.12
N ILE A 25 -16.86 2.94 3.79
CA ILE A 25 -18.09 3.22 3.02
C ILE A 25 -19.21 2.23 3.38
N ILE A 26 -18.86 0.95 3.55
CA ILE A 26 -19.84 -0.07 3.94
C ILE A 26 -20.34 0.20 5.36
N ASP A 27 -19.47 0.60 6.28
CA ASP A 27 -19.85 0.96 7.65
C ASP A 27 -20.81 2.16 7.69
N GLU A 28 -20.52 3.23 6.93
CA GLU A 28 -21.41 4.38 6.78
C GLU A 28 -22.77 3.95 6.18
N ALA A 29 -22.77 3.06 5.19
CA ALA A 29 -24.01 2.50 4.64
C ALA A 29 -24.78 1.66 5.67
N MET A 30 -24.10 0.81 6.44
CA MET A 30 -24.73 0.03 7.50
C MET A 30 -25.38 0.92 8.55
N GLN A 31 -24.73 2.03 8.92
CA GLN A 31 -25.27 3.00 9.87
C GLN A 31 -26.57 3.65 9.36
N VAL A 32 -26.65 3.99 8.07
CA VAL A 32 -27.87 4.54 7.44
C VAL A 32 -29.03 3.53 7.45
N PHE A 33 -28.73 2.23 7.30
CA PHE A 33 -29.73 1.16 7.30
C PHE A 33 -30.15 0.69 8.71
N GLY A 34 -29.49 1.17 9.77
CA GLY A 34 -29.81 0.81 11.16
C GLY A 34 -29.72 -0.69 11.42
N ALA A 35 -30.70 -1.25 12.17
CA ALA A 35 -30.72 -2.66 12.52
C ALA A 35 -30.74 -3.60 11.28
N THR A 36 -31.27 -3.13 10.15
CA THR A 36 -31.28 -3.88 8.90
C THR A 36 -29.90 -3.95 8.25
N GLY A 37 -29.02 -2.97 8.51
CA GLY A 37 -27.65 -2.93 8.00
C GLY A 37 -26.73 -4.01 8.57
N ILE A 38 -26.97 -4.43 9.82
CA ILE A 38 -26.24 -5.54 10.47
C ILE A 38 -26.92 -6.90 10.28
N SER A 39 -28.14 -6.92 9.76
CA SER A 39 -28.93 -8.13 9.60
C SER A 39 -28.54 -8.93 8.35
N GLN A 40 -28.92 -10.21 8.30
CA GLN A 40 -28.73 -11.06 7.11
C GLN A 40 -29.69 -10.70 5.95
N TRP A 41 -30.58 -9.74 6.15
CA TRP A 41 -31.53 -9.26 5.13
C TRP A 41 -30.85 -8.39 4.08
N THR A 42 -29.69 -7.80 4.39
CA THR A 42 -28.90 -7.02 3.43
C THR A 42 -27.55 -7.68 3.20
N PRO A 43 -26.95 -7.52 2.01
CA PRO A 43 -25.61 -8.05 1.74
C PRO A 43 -24.50 -7.28 2.48
N LEU A 44 -24.81 -6.15 3.14
CA LEU A 44 -23.83 -5.23 3.72
C LEU A 44 -22.91 -5.89 4.75
N ALA A 45 -23.46 -6.68 5.67
CA ALA A 45 -22.68 -7.38 6.68
C ALA A 45 -21.68 -8.38 6.06
N ARG A 46 -22.08 -9.09 4.99
CA ARG A 46 -21.19 -10.02 4.26
C ARG A 46 -20.12 -9.27 3.48
N MET A 47 -20.49 -8.14 2.87
CA MET A 47 -19.53 -7.28 2.15
C MET A 47 -18.47 -6.73 3.10
N TYR A 48 -18.86 -6.25 4.28
CA TYR A 48 -17.92 -5.77 5.29
C TYR A 48 -16.93 -6.86 5.72
N ALA A 49 -17.43 -8.06 6.01
CA ALA A 49 -16.59 -9.20 6.36
C ALA A 49 -15.62 -9.59 5.23
N GLY A 50 -16.09 -9.61 3.98
CA GLY A 50 -15.24 -9.91 2.82
C GLY A 50 -14.10 -8.90 2.64
N GLN A 51 -14.39 -7.60 2.77
CA GLN A 51 -13.37 -6.55 2.67
C GLN A 51 -12.38 -6.60 3.83
N ARG A 52 -12.83 -6.93 5.04
CA ARG A 52 -11.93 -7.13 6.19
C ARG A 52 -10.95 -8.28 5.97
N THR A 53 -11.40 -9.37 5.34
CA THR A 53 -10.54 -10.51 4.98
C THR A 53 -9.50 -10.12 3.92
N LEU A 54 -9.87 -9.28 2.95
CA LEU A 54 -8.94 -8.81 1.91
C LEU A 54 -7.76 -7.99 2.44
N ARG A 55 -7.89 -7.41 3.64
CA ARG A 55 -6.80 -6.74 4.36
C ARG A 55 -5.75 -7.70 4.94
N LEU A 56 -6.04 -9.00 4.94
CA LEU A 56 -5.14 -10.05 5.45
C LEU A 56 -4.65 -10.98 4.33
N ALA A 57 -5.53 -11.31 3.37
CA ALA A 57 -5.30 -12.37 2.40
C ALA A 57 -4.12 -12.14 1.43
N ASP A 58 -3.86 -10.90 1.02
CA ASP A 58 -2.86 -10.56 -0.02
C ASP A 58 -1.64 -9.81 0.56
N GLY A 59 -1.33 -10.09 1.82
CA GLY A 59 -0.37 -9.32 2.60
C GLY A 59 -1.08 -8.27 3.46
N PRO A 60 -0.81 -8.24 4.78
CA PRO A 60 -1.34 -7.21 5.66
C PRO A 60 -1.06 -5.80 5.13
N ASP A 61 -1.98 -4.87 5.34
CA ASP A 61 -1.84 -3.48 4.86
C ASP A 61 -0.51 -2.85 5.30
N GLU A 62 -0.01 -3.21 6.48
CA GLU A 62 1.26 -2.76 7.04
C GLU A 62 2.46 -3.18 6.16
N VAL A 63 2.40 -4.37 5.57
CA VAL A 63 3.46 -4.86 4.66
C VAL A 63 3.45 -4.05 3.36
N HIS A 64 2.26 -3.73 2.84
CA HIS A 64 2.13 -2.89 1.65
C HIS A 64 2.60 -1.45 1.91
N TRP A 65 2.24 -0.87 3.06
CA TRP A 65 2.74 0.43 3.48
C TRP A 65 4.25 0.44 3.69
N GLN A 66 4.85 -0.64 4.19
CA GLN A 66 6.29 -0.77 4.31
C GLN A 66 7.00 -0.75 2.95
N VAL A 67 6.42 -1.39 1.93
CA VAL A 67 6.96 -1.36 0.54
C VAL A 67 6.92 0.04 -0.02
N VAL A 68 5.79 0.75 0.15
CA VAL A 68 5.64 2.14 -0.29
C VAL A 68 6.59 3.07 0.46
N GLY A 69 6.67 2.94 1.79
CA GLY A 69 7.53 3.76 2.64
C GLY A 69 9.02 3.58 2.31
N ARG A 70 9.48 2.35 2.04
CA ARG A 70 10.86 2.09 1.59
C ARG A 70 11.15 2.75 0.24
N ALA A 71 10.20 2.69 -0.69
CA ALA A 71 10.35 3.31 -2.01
C ALA A 71 10.41 4.84 -1.90
N GLU A 72 9.57 5.45 -1.07
CA GLU A 72 9.62 6.89 -0.84
C GLU A 72 10.90 7.32 -0.13
N ILE A 73 11.33 6.62 0.94
CA ILE A 73 12.60 6.92 1.60
C ILE A 73 13.77 6.83 0.62
N SER A 74 13.84 5.78 -0.21
CA SER A 74 14.89 5.63 -1.22
C SER A 74 14.87 6.74 -2.28
N ARG A 75 13.73 7.42 -2.49
CA ARG A 75 13.60 8.53 -3.42
C ARG A 75 14.13 9.84 -2.84
N TYR A 76 14.03 10.02 -1.51
CA TYR A 76 14.46 11.22 -0.80
C TYR A 76 15.79 11.06 -0.08
N GLU A 77 16.30 9.83 0.09
CA GLU A 77 17.66 9.59 0.55
C GLU A 77 18.59 10.28 -0.46
N PRO A 78 19.27 11.37 -0.05
CA PRO A 78 20.16 12.05 -0.96
C PRO A 78 21.24 11.04 -1.37
N ASP A 79 21.86 11.28 -2.52
CA ASP A 79 23.09 10.64 -2.99
C ASP A 79 24.30 10.91 -2.03
N SER A 80 24.05 11.02 -0.71
CA SER A 80 24.89 11.63 0.31
C SER A 80 25.95 10.71 0.93
N LEU A 81 26.05 9.44 0.53
CA LEU A 81 27.21 8.63 0.95
C LEU A 81 27.64 7.63 -0.15
N GLY A 82 28.59 8.02 -0.99
CA GLY A 82 29.61 7.05 -1.44
C GLY A 82 29.80 6.79 -2.94
N LYS A 83 29.05 7.39 -3.87
CA LYS A 83 29.47 7.31 -5.29
C LYS A 83 30.74 8.13 -5.60
N ASN A 84 31.13 9.04 -4.71
CA ASN A 84 32.30 9.90 -4.86
C ASN A 84 33.64 9.30 -4.37
N ILE A 85 33.66 8.12 -3.73
CA ILE A 85 34.94 7.52 -3.25
C ILE A 85 35.61 6.61 -4.28
N ASN A 86 34.86 6.09 -5.25
CA ASN A 86 35.37 5.13 -6.24
C ASN A 86 35.74 5.78 -7.58
N SER A 87 35.30 7.01 -7.87
CA SER A 87 35.72 7.76 -9.07
C SER A 87 37.05 8.48 -8.90
N ALA A 88 37.47 8.79 -7.67
CA ALA A 88 38.73 9.47 -7.39
C ALA A 88 39.96 8.53 -7.41
N ARG A 89 39.77 7.20 -7.44
CA ARG A 89 40.87 6.21 -7.46
C ARG A 89 41.30 5.76 -8.86
N THR A 90 40.56 6.12 -9.92
CA THR A 90 40.81 5.62 -11.28
C THR A 90 41.47 6.63 -12.23
N THR A 91 41.91 7.80 -11.75
CA THR A 91 42.61 8.82 -12.57
C THR A 91 44.07 9.04 -12.14
N GLY A 92 44.62 8.18 -11.27
CA GLY A 92 45.99 8.29 -10.74
C GLY A 92 47.00 7.29 -11.28
N GLU A 93 46.66 6.48 -12.29
CA GLU A 93 47.62 5.60 -12.98
C GLU A 93 47.61 5.92 -14.47
N LYS A 94 48.53 6.81 -14.87
CA LYS A 94 49.28 6.81 -16.13
C LYS A 94 50.35 7.90 -16.09
#